data_AF-X0UL17-F1
#
_entry.id   AF-X0UL17-F1
#
_cell.length_a   1.000
_cell.length_b   1.000
_cell.length_c   1.000
_cell.angle_alpha   90.00
_cell.angle_beta   90.00
_cell.angle_gamma   90.00
#
_symmetry.space_group_name_H-M   'P 1'
#
loop_
_entity.id
_entity.type
_entity.pdbx_description
1 polymer ?
#
loop_
_entity_poly.entity_id
_entity_poly.type
_entity_poly.pdbx_seq_one_letter_code
_entity_poly.pdbx_strand_id
1 'polypeptide(L)'
;YVKDGLLPLTEWLGPSKWSKRMLSILDDIWKHAPIETSYGKIVSTSQEINGEMLQVLSRIYWMTGDKKYLHWALRLGDYYLLGRHHPTRDESTLRLRDHGCEIVSGLCELYATVHFVMPAKKLAYQRPIHEMLDCILKFGRNEHGLLYNSINPKTGRHDKGLTDTWGYNLNGFYTVYLIDKTEAYRQAVRTALTNLNANYNFRKYKWGGSDDYADSIESAINLYNREPIPSVAQWMDSEIRVMWNIQKSTGIIEGWHGDGNFARTTIMYCLWKT
;
A
#
# COMPACT_ATOMS: atom_id res chain seq x y z
N TYR A 1 10.49 10.08 0.54
CA TYR A 1 11.55 10.40 -0.46
C TYR A 1 12.02 9.16 -1.22
N VAL A 2 12.30 8.04 -0.53
CA VAL A 2 12.68 6.79 -1.21
C VAL A 2 11.45 6.14 -1.85
N LYS A 3 10.45 5.72 -1.05
CA LYS A 3 9.26 5.00 -1.57
C LYS A 3 8.45 5.79 -2.59
N ASP A 4 7.93 6.98 -2.25
CA ASP A 4 7.06 7.71 -3.19
C ASP A 4 7.79 8.54 -4.25
N GLY A 5 9.13 8.58 -4.19
CA GLY A 5 9.95 9.43 -5.08
C GLY A 5 10.91 8.61 -5.94
N LEU A 6 12.03 8.20 -5.36
CA LEU A 6 13.11 7.56 -6.12
C LEU A 6 12.79 6.13 -6.57
N LEU A 7 11.95 5.40 -5.83
CA LEU A 7 11.64 4.00 -6.13
C LEU A 7 10.82 3.85 -7.42
N PRO A 8 9.65 4.51 -7.62
CA PRO A 8 8.92 4.46 -8.89
C PRO A 8 9.74 4.90 -10.09
N LEU A 9 10.57 5.94 -9.92
CA LEU A 9 11.50 6.38 -10.98
C LEU A 9 12.53 5.30 -11.31
N THR A 10 13.01 4.58 -10.31
CA THR A 10 13.95 3.48 -10.49
C THR A 10 13.28 2.25 -11.10
N GLU A 11 12.05 1.92 -10.72
CA GLU A 11 11.27 0.84 -11.33
C GLU A 11 11.02 1.11 -12.82
N TRP A 12 10.80 2.37 -13.20
CA TRP A 12 10.60 2.77 -14.58
C TRP A 12 11.91 2.82 -15.39
N LEU A 13 12.96 3.45 -14.86
CA LEU A 13 14.20 3.73 -15.59
C LEU A 13 15.25 2.63 -15.46
N GLY A 14 15.12 1.74 -14.48
CA GLY A 14 16.16 0.79 -14.10
C GLY A 14 17.41 1.45 -13.49
N PRO A 15 18.59 0.81 -13.63
CA PRO A 15 19.85 1.34 -13.12
C PRO A 15 20.16 2.77 -13.64
N SER A 16 20.27 3.72 -12.73
CA SER A 16 20.44 5.14 -13.07
C SER A 16 21.15 5.92 -11.95
N LYS A 17 21.41 7.22 -12.16
CA LYS A 17 21.89 8.10 -11.07
C LYS A 17 20.90 8.17 -9.89
N TRP A 18 19.61 8.01 -10.18
CA TRP A 18 18.54 8.02 -9.18
C TRP A 18 18.52 6.74 -8.36
N SER A 19 18.70 5.59 -9.00
CA SER A 19 18.81 4.33 -8.27
C SER A 19 20.06 4.29 -7.39
N LYS A 20 21.20 4.81 -7.86
CA LYS A 20 22.42 4.97 -7.04
C LYS A 20 22.17 5.86 -5.80
N ARG A 21 21.48 6.99 -5.99
CA ARG A 21 21.14 7.89 -4.86
C ARG A 21 20.20 7.21 -3.87
N MET A 22 19.21 6.48 -4.37
CA MET A 22 18.26 5.73 -3.54
C MET A 22 18.97 4.70 -2.66
N LEU A 23 19.85 3.88 -3.25
CA LEU A 23 20.61 2.86 -2.52
C LEU A 23 21.54 3.49 -1.47
N SER A 24 22.20 4.61 -1.78
CA SER A 24 23.03 5.34 -0.81
C SER A 24 22.22 5.83 0.39
N ILE A 25 21.04 6.40 0.17
CA ILE A 25 20.17 6.85 1.28
C ILE A 25 19.71 5.68 2.12
N LEU A 26 19.27 4.59 1.48
CA LEU A 26 18.79 3.41 2.15
C LEU A 26 19.89 2.77 3.02
N ASP A 27 21.10 2.64 2.47
CA ASP A 27 22.26 2.11 3.19
C ASP A 27 22.62 2.98 4.41
N ASP A 28 22.59 4.32 4.28
CA ASP A 28 22.86 5.24 5.39
C ASP A 28 21.78 5.17 6.48
N ILE A 29 20.49 5.11 6.11
CA ILE A 29 19.38 4.93 7.07
C ILE A 29 19.61 3.67 7.91
N TRP A 30 19.92 2.54 7.27
CA TRP A 30 20.09 1.27 7.96
C TRP A 30 21.41 1.15 8.73
N LYS A 31 22.47 1.81 8.27
CA LYS A 31 23.73 1.95 9.00
C LYS A 31 23.53 2.69 10.33
N HIS A 32 22.61 3.66 10.36
CA HIS A 32 22.31 4.49 11.53
C HIS A 32 20.98 4.12 12.22
N ALA A 33 20.45 2.92 11.97
CA ALA A 33 19.23 2.41 12.59
C ALA A 33 19.31 2.47 14.14
N PRO A 34 18.46 3.25 14.83
CA PRO A 34 18.67 3.57 16.24
C PRO A 34 18.01 2.58 17.21
N ILE A 35 17.05 1.76 16.75
CA ILE A 35 16.23 0.94 17.63
C ILE A 35 16.79 -0.47 17.71
N GLU A 36 17.20 -0.89 18.91
CA GLU A 36 17.65 -2.26 19.16
C GLU A 36 16.47 -3.17 19.48
N THR A 37 16.44 -4.35 18.85
CA THR A 37 15.44 -5.39 19.09
C THR A 37 16.12 -6.75 19.19
N SER A 38 15.39 -7.76 19.66
CA SER A 38 15.86 -9.16 19.64
C SER A 38 16.15 -9.70 18.23
N TYR A 39 15.68 -9.00 17.18
CA TYR A 39 15.86 -9.36 15.78
C TYR A 39 16.92 -8.50 15.07
N GLY A 40 17.65 -7.67 15.83
CA GLY A 40 18.64 -6.72 15.33
C GLY A 40 18.10 -5.29 15.24
N LYS A 41 18.95 -4.37 14.75
CA LYS A 41 18.60 -2.95 14.66
C LYS A 41 17.56 -2.68 13.57
N ILE A 42 16.55 -1.87 13.90
CA ILE A 42 15.49 -1.38 13.01
C ILE A 42 15.45 0.15 13.01
N VAL A 43 14.83 0.74 11.98
CA VAL A 43 14.92 2.18 11.71
C VAL A 43 13.95 3.01 12.55
N SER A 44 12.84 2.42 13.01
CA SER A 44 11.78 3.10 13.76
C SER A 44 10.90 2.10 14.50
N THR A 45 10.03 2.59 15.38
CA THR A 45 8.87 1.85 15.91
C THR A 45 7.55 2.25 15.24
N SER A 46 7.59 3.27 14.35
CA SER A 46 6.42 3.70 13.58
C SER A 46 6.04 2.67 12.53
N GLN A 47 4.77 2.26 12.52
CA GLN A 47 4.21 1.35 11.52
C GLN A 47 4.30 1.93 10.10
N GLU A 48 4.13 3.24 9.96
CA GLU A 48 4.26 3.96 8.69
C GLU A 48 5.69 3.84 8.14
N ILE A 49 6.69 4.25 8.94
CA ILE A 49 8.10 4.23 8.51
C ILE A 49 8.56 2.80 8.23
N ASN A 50 8.20 1.85 9.10
CA ASN A 50 8.60 0.46 8.91
C ASN A 50 7.85 -0.20 7.75
N GLY A 51 6.58 0.15 7.53
CA GLY A 51 5.80 -0.25 6.37
C GLY A 51 6.40 0.24 5.06
N GLU A 52 6.83 1.51 5.01
CA GLU A 52 7.58 2.07 3.89
C GLU A 52 8.85 1.25 3.63
N MET A 53 9.65 1.00 4.68
CA MET A 53 10.89 0.25 4.55
C MET A 53 10.66 -1.19 4.09
N LEU A 54 9.61 -1.85 4.55
CA LEU A 54 9.27 -3.21 4.12
C LEU A 54 9.01 -3.29 2.60
N GLN A 55 8.28 -2.33 2.03
CA GLN A 55 8.03 -2.27 0.59
C GLN A 55 9.33 -1.97 -0.18
N VAL A 56 10.06 -0.94 0.25
CA VAL A 56 11.32 -0.53 -0.38
C VAL A 56 12.32 -1.68 -0.39
N LEU A 57 12.62 -2.26 0.77
CA LEU A 57 13.65 -3.29 0.91
C LEU A 57 13.32 -4.55 0.12
N SER A 58 12.05 -4.96 0.10
CA SER A 58 11.59 -6.12 -0.66
C SER A 58 11.84 -5.92 -2.16
N ARG A 59 11.48 -4.76 -2.71
CA ARG A 59 11.66 -4.44 -4.13
C ARG A 59 13.13 -4.24 -4.50
N ILE A 60 13.91 -3.58 -3.65
CA ILE A 60 15.35 -3.37 -3.88
C ILE A 60 16.12 -4.68 -3.82
N TYR A 61 15.72 -5.63 -2.98
CA TYR A 61 16.27 -6.97 -3.01
C TYR A 61 16.09 -7.62 -4.39
N TRP A 62 14.88 -7.58 -4.95
CA TRP A 62 14.64 -8.11 -6.30
C TRP A 62 15.42 -7.38 -7.40
N MET A 63 15.56 -6.05 -7.28
CA MET A 63 16.31 -5.25 -8.23
C MET A 63 17.82 -5.57 -8.22
N THR A 64 18.39 -5.85 -7.05
CA THR A 64 19.85 -5.91 -6.86
C THR A 64 20.40 -7.32 -6.64
N GLY A 65 19.58 -8.24 -6.13
CA GLY A 65 20.01 -9.53 -5.61
C GLY A 65 20.79 -9.46 -4.29
N ASP A 66 21.01 -8.27 -3.71
CA ASP A 66 21.80 -8.11 -2.50
C ASP A 66 20.99 -8.50 -1.26
N LYS A 67 21.41 -9.60 -0.63
CA LYS A 67 20.75 -10.19 0.53
C LYS A 67 20.69 -9.26 1.74
N LYS A 68 21.52 -8.22 1.83
CA LYS A 68 21.47 -7.28 2.96
C LYS A 68 20.11 -6.60 3.07
N TYR A 69 19.49 -6.24 1.94
CA TYR A 69 18.18 -5.59 1.92
C TYR A 69 17.08 -6.54 2.40
N LEU A 70 17.13 -7.80 1.96
CA LEU A 70 16.24 -8.83 2.47
C LEU A 70 16.45 -9.05 3.98
N HIS A 71 17.70 -9.14 4.45
CA HIS A 71 17.98 -9.30 5.88
C HIS A 71 17.41 -8.15 6.71
N TRP A 72 17.52 -6.89 6.24
CA TRP A 72 16.90 -5.74 6.90
C TRP A 72 15.37 -5.83 6.91
N ALA A 73 14.75 -6.22 5.79
CA ALA A 73 13.30 -6.43 5.74
C ALA A 73 12.85 -7.52 6.72
N LEU A 74 13.62 -8.61 6.83
CA LEU A 74 13.35 -9.70 7.77
C LEU A 74 13.41 -9.27 9.24
N ARG A 75 14.24 -8.29 9.62
CA ARG A 75 14.23 -7.75 10.99
C ARG A 75 12.90 -7.11 11.31
N LEU A 76 12.33 -6.36 10.36
CA LEU A 76 11.00 -5.77 10.49
C LEU A 76 9.91 -6.84 10.48
N GLY A 77 9.97 -7.79 9.55
CA GLY A 77 9.03 -8.91 9.49
C GLY A 77 8.99 -9.73 10.78
N ASP A 78 10.15 -10.07 11.33
CA ASP A 78 10.25 -10.81 12.60
C ASP A 78 9.74 -9.95 13.77
N TYR A 79 10.06 -8.66 13.80
CA TYR A 79 9.56 -7.73 14.81
C TYR A 79 8.03 -7.67 14.87
N TYR A 80 7.36 -7.53 13.72
CA TYR A 80 5.90 -7.42 13.65
C TYR A 80 5.17 -8.77 13.70
N LEU A 81 5.63 -9.78 12.97
CA LEU A 81 4.89 -11.03 12.79
C LEU A 81 5.21 -12.09 13.84
N LEU A 82 6.45 -12.11 14.35
CA LEU A 82 6.92 -13.11 15.33
C LEU A 82 7.18 -12.49 16.71
N GLY A 83 7.26 -11.16 16.81
CA GLY A 83 7.29 -10.42 18.07
C GLY A 83 5.89 -10.17 18.66
N ARG A 84 5.84 -9.19 19.58
CA ARG A 84 4.61 -8.73 20.26
C ARG A 84 4.15 -7.36 19.74
N HIS A 85 4.21 -7.18 18.43
CA HIS A 85 3.91 -5.93 17.74
C HIS A 85 2.97 -6.12 16.56
N HIS A 86 2.25 -7.23 16.50
CA HIS A 86 1.41 -7.56 15.35
C HIS A 86 0.28 -6.54 15.17
N PRO A 87 0.11 -5.93 13.97
CA PRO A 87 -0.74 -4.74 13.79
C PRO A 87 -2.21 -4.92 14.18
N THR A 88 -2.73 -6.16 14.19
CA THR A 88 -4.12 -6.46 14.55
C THR A 88 -4.28 -7.23 15.86
N ARG A 89 -3.20 -7.75 16.44
CA ARG A 89 -3.27 -8.56 17.67
C ARG A 89 -2.79 -7.76 18.87
N ASP A 90 -1.66 -7.08 18.71
CA ASP A 90 -0.99 -6.43 19.82
C ASP A 90 -1.44 -4.96 19.97
N GLU A 91 -1.88 -4.33 18.88
CA GLU A 91 -2.27 -2.91 18.83
C GLU A 91 -3.78 -2.68 19.02
N SER A 92 -4.14 -1.48 19.50
CA SER A 92 -5.53 -1.05 19.67
C SER A 92 -6.01 -0.15 18.53
N THR A 93 -5.16 0.22 17.58
CA THR A 93 -5.52 1.02 16.41
C THR A 93 -4.64 0.59 15.24
N LEU A 94 -5.29 0.35 14.10
CA LEU A 94 -4.66 0.15 12.80
C LEU A 94 -5.19 1.23 11.86
N ARG A 95 -4.30 2.09 11.38
CA ARG A 95 -4.62 3.10 10.36
C ARG A 95 -4.57 2.43 8.99
N LEU A 96 -5.60 2.63 8.19
CA LEU A 96 -5.73 2.09 6.82
C LEU A 96 -5.74 3.20 5.77
N ARG A 97 -5.64 4.46 6.19
CA ARG A 97 -5.55 5.64 5.34
C ARG A 97 -4.13 6.17 5.21
N ASP A 98 -3.80 6.64 4.01
CA ASP A 98 -2.58 7.41 3.75
C ASP A 98 -1.34 6.59 4.16
N HIS A 99 -0.23 7.22 4.53
CA HIS A 99 1.00 6.57 4.98
C HIS A 99 0.81 5.68 6.24
N GLY A 100 -0.32 5.78 6.93
CA GLY A 100 -0.65 4.87 8.02
C GLY A 100 -0.92 3.43 7.57
N CYS A 101 -1.26 3.20 6.30
CA CYS A 101 -1.58 1.88 5.78
C CYS A 101 -0.37 1.05 5.35
N GLU A 102 0.82 1.67 5.30
CA GLU A 102 2.03 1.10 4.67
C GLU A 102 2.49 -0.20 5.32
N ILE A 103 2.13 -0.42 6.59
CA ILE A 103 2.48 -1.65 7.32
C ILE A 103 1.79 -2.87 6.73
N VAL A 104 0.54 -2.73 6.26
CA VAL A 104 -0.26 -3.85 5.73
C VAL A 104 0.35 -4.30 4.41
N SER A 105 0.52 -3.39 3.46
CA SER A 105 1.13 -3.66 2.16
C SER A 105 2.59 -4.11 2.31
N GLY A 106 3.38 -3.44 3.16
CA GLY A 106 4.78 -3.79 3.38
C GLY A 106 4.99 -5.20 3.92
N LEU A 107 4.21 -5.62 4.92
CA LEU A 107 4.27 -6.99 5.42
C LEU A 107 3.84 -8.02 4.34
N CYS A 108 2.86 -7.68 3.50
CA CYS A 108 2.45 -8.53 2.39
C CYS A 108 3.53 -8.63 1.29
N GLU A 109 4.25 -7.55 0.98
CA GLU A 109 5.36 -7.57 0.01
C GLU A 109 6.56 -8.36 0.51
N LEU A 110 6.89 -8.25 1.81
CA LEU A 110 7.91 -9.12 2.42
C LEU A 110 7.45 -10.58 2.37
N TYR A 111 6.19 -10.86 2.70
CA TYR A 111 5.63 -12.20 2.63
C TYR A 111 5.75 -12.81 1.23
N ALA A 112 5.43 -12.02 0.19
CA ALA A 112 5.64 -12.39 -1.20
C ALA A 112 7.10 -12.68 -1.52
N THR A 113 8.01 -11.85 -1.03
CA THR A 113 9.45 -12.06 -1.24
C THR A 113 9.91 -13.37 -0.61
N VAL A 114 9.62 -13.60 0.67
CA VAL A 114 10.06 -14.83 1.37
C VAL A 114 9.40 -16.10 0.84
N HIS A 115 8.23 -16.00 0.19
CA HIS A 115 7.63 -17.13 -0.51
C HIS A 115 8.57 -17.72 -1.57
N PHE A 116 9.21 -16.88 -2.37
CA PHE A 116 10.09 -17.33 -3.45
C PHE A 116 11.49 -17.69 -2.97
N VAL A 117 12.04 -16.96 -2.00
CA VAL A 117 13.48 -17.06 -1.68
C VAL A 117 13.78 -17.64 -0.31
N MET A 118 12.78 -17.78 0.57
CA MET A 118 13.00 -18.26 1.94
C MET A 118 11.79 -19.05 2.51
N PRO A 119 11.48 -20.24 1.98
CA PRO A 119 10.24 -20.99 2.29
C PRO A 119 9.99 -21.25 3.79
N ALA A 120 11.05 -21.48 4.58
CA ALA A 120 10.92 -21.66 6.02
C ALA A 120 10.34 -20.41 6.71
N LYS A 121 10.68 -19.21 6.22
CA LYS A 121 10.14 -17.97 6.76
C LYS A 121 8.76 -17.65 6.23
N LYS A 122 8.46 -17.98 4.96
CA LYS A 122 7.09 -18.01 4.46
C LYS A 122 6.19 -18.81 5.39
N LEU A 123 6.60 -20.03 5.75
CA LEU A 123 5.84 -20.90 6.66
C LEU A 123 5.60 -20.23 8.03
N ALA A 124 6.63 -19.58 8.59
CA ALA A 124 6.51 -18.86 9.86
C ALA A 124 5.58 -17.63 9.78
N TYR A 125 5.58 -16.91 8.65
CA TYR A 125 4.81 -15.68 8.46
C TYR A 125 3.37 -15.91 8.01
N GLN A 126 3.06 -17.06 7.41
CA GLN A 126 1.76 -17.31 6.78
C GLN A 126 0.59 -17.07 7.74
N ARG A 127 0.63 -17.69 8.92
CA ARG A 127 -0.46 -17.56 9.89
C ARG A 127 -0.62 -16.10 10.38
N PRO A 128 0.42 -15.40 10.86
CA PRO A 128 0.32 -13.98 11.21
C PRO A 128 -0.23 -13.09 10.09
N ILE A 129 0.24 -13.27 8.85
CA ILE A 129 -0.26 -12.50 7.70
C ILE A 129 -1.76 -12.73 7.49
N HIS A 130 -2.22 -13.97 7.51
CA HIS A 130 -3.65 -14.28 7.35
C HIS A 130 -4.46 -13.74 8.53
N GLU A 131 -3.97 -13.84 9.77
CA GLU A 131 -4.61 -13.24 10.96
C GLU A 131 -4.77 -11.71 10.81
N MET A 132 -3.78 -11.01 10.24
CA MET A 132 -3.87 -9.58 9.96
C MET A 132 -4.94 -9.27 8.92
N LEU A 133 -4.89 -9.93 7.76
CA LEU A 133 -5.78 -9.70 6.65
C LEU A 133 -7.23 -10.06 6.98
N ASP A 134 -7.45 -11.19 7.66
CA ASP A 134 -8.79 -11.63 8.08
C ASP A 134 -9.41 -10.67 9.09
N CYS A 135 -8.61 -10.11 10.01
CA CYS A 135 -9.07 -9.10 10.96
C CYS A 135 -9.54 -7.83 10.24
N ILE A 136 -8.78 -7.37 9.24
CA ILE A 136 -9.15 -6.22 8.41
C ILE A 136 -10.43 -6.52 7.61
N LEU A 137 -10.62 -7.71 7.03
CA LEU A 137 -11.89 -8.03 6.35
C LEU A 137 -13.07 -8.10 7.30
N LYS A 138 -12.83 -8.50 8.56
CA LYS A 138 -13.88 -8.60 9.56
C LYS A 138 -14.37 -7.22 10.03
N PHE A 139 -13.45 -6.28 10.27
CA PHE A 139 -13.77 -5.01 10.94
C PHE A 139 -13.55 -3.76 10.08
N GLY A 140 -12.74 -3.86 9.03
CA GLY A 140 -12.23 -2.74 8.27
C GLY A 140 -13.00 -2.36 7.04
N ARG A 141 -14.04 -3.10 6.64
CA ARG A 141 -14.81 -2.84 5.42
C ARG A 141 -16.26 -2.48 5.67
N ASN A 142 -16.82 -1.66 4.79
CA ASN A 142 -18.26 -1.43 4.71
C ASN A 142 -18.96 -2.50 3.84
N GLU A 143 -20.28 -2.37 3.69
CA GLU A 143 -21.13 -3.28 2.90
C GLU A 143 -20.75 -3.39 1.42
N HIS A 144 -20.08 -2.37 0.86
CA HIS A 144 -19.63 -2.33 -0.52
C HIS A 144 -18.18 -2.78 -0.70
N GLY A 145 -17.49 -3.17 0.39
CA GLY A 145 -16.12 -3.65 0.37
C GLY A 145 -15.03 -2.57 0.42
N LEU A 146 -15.38 -1.28 0.54
CA LEU A 146 -14.38 -0.22 0.78
C LEU A 146 -13.96 -0.19 2.24
N LEU A 147 -12.72 0.23 2.48
CA LEU A 147 -12.12 0.23 3.81
C LEU A 147 -12.35 1.54 4.56
N TYR A 148 -12.48 1.47 5.89
CA TYR A 148 -12.51 2.65 6.77
C TYR A 148 -11.12 3.25 6.96
N ASN A 149 -11.02 4.51 7.37
CA ASN A 149 -9.72 5.17 7.61
C ASN A 149 -8.87 4.49 8.69
N SER A 150 -9.52 3.94 9.70
CA SER A 150 -8.87 3.19 10.77
C SER A 150 -9.83 2.23 11.44
N ILE A 151 -9.26 1.21 12.09
CA ILE A 151 -10.00 0.27 12.94
C ILE A 151 -9.31 0.07 14.28
N ASN A 152 -10.10 -0.24 15.30
CA ASN A 152 -9.63 -0.89 16.50
C ASN A 152 -9.82 -2.41 16.33
N PRO A 153 -8.75 -3.18 16.09
CA PRO A 153 -8.85 -4.59 15.72
C PRO A 153 -9.31 -5.49 16.86
N LYS A 154 -9.30 -4.99 18.11
CA LYS A 154 -9.75 -5.72 19.31
C LYS A 154 -11.26 -5.58 19.56
N THR A 155 -11.84 -4.44 19.18
CA THR A 155 -13.25 -4.12 19.48
C THR A 155 -14.14 -4.04 18.25
N GLY A 156 -13.55 -3.94 17.05
CA GLY A 156 -14.28 -3.73 15.80
C GLY A 156 -14.80 -2.31 15.61
N ARG A 157 -14.52 -1.37 16.53
CA ARG A 157 -14.78 0.06 16.29
C ARG A 157 -13.96 0.52 15.10
N HIS A 158 -14.53 1.36 14.26
CA HIS A 158 -13.87 1.89 13.08
C HIS A 158 -14.18 3.38 12.89
N ASP A 159 -13.37 4.03 12.07
CA ASP A 159 -13.61 5.41 11.65
C ASP A 159 -14.93 5.54 10.88
N LYS A 160 -15.53 6.73 10.89
CA LYS A 160 -16.77 6.99 10.13
C LYS A 160 -16.51 7.15 8.64
N GLY A 161 -15.32 7.64 8.27
CA GLY A 161 -14.90 7.87 6.90
C GLY A 161 -14.27 6.63 6.27
N LEU A 162 -14.31 6.62 4.94
CA LEU A 162 -13.63 5.63 4.12
C LEU A 162 -12.24 6.15 3.78
N THR A 163 -11.29 5.23 3.65
CA THR A 163 -9.96 5.57 3.14
C THR A 163 -10.01 5.73 1.62
N ASP A 164 -9.39 6.80 1.14
CA ASP A 164 -9.02 7.07 -0.24
C ASP A 164 -7.93 6.13 -0.76
N THR A 165 -7.06 5.63 0.12
CA THR A 165 -6.02 4.63 -0.17
C THR A 165 -6.50 3.19 -0.04
N TRP A 166 -7.80 2.94 -0.20
CA TRP A 166 -8.41 1.60 -0.05
C TRP A 166 -7.73 0.53 -0.91
N GLY A 167 -7.29 0.88 -2.12
CA GLY A 167 -6.64 -0.04 -3.04
C GLY A 167 -5.21 -0.39 -2.62
N TYR A 168 -4.52 0.46 -1.86
CA TYR A 168 -3.15 0.21 -1.42
C TYR A 168 -3.13 -0.98 -0.45
N ASN A 169 -4.08 -1.00 0.48
CA ASN A 169 -4.33 -2.13 1.37
C ASN A 169 -4.76 -3.37 0.57
N LEU A 170 -5.79 -3.24 -0.28
CA LEU A 170 -6.34 -4.35 -1.07
C LEU A 170 -5.34 -4.96 -2.06
N ASN A 171 -4.32 -4.21 -2.49
CA ASN A 171 -3.22 -4.76 -3.27
C ASN A 171 -2.37 -5.77 -2.46
N GLY A 172 -2.22 -5.55 -1.15
CA GLY A 172 -1.62 -6.52 -0.23
C GLY A 172 -2.44 -7.81 -0.17
N PHE A 173 -3.77 -7.70 -0.05
CA PHE A 173 -4.69 -8.86 -0.13
C PHE A 173 -4.54 -9.63 -1.42
N TYR A 174 -4.54 -8.93 -2.56
CA TYR A 174 -4.40 -9.56 -3.88
C TYR A 174 -3.05 -10.26 -4.02
N THR A 175 -1.99 -9.67 -3.48
CA THR A 175 -0.64 -10.27 -3.46
C THR A 175 -0.65 -11.59 -2.70
N VAL A 176 -1.25 -11.64 -1.50
CA VAL A 176 -1.36 -12.89 -0.73
C VAL A 176 -2.26 -13.91 -1.42
N TYR A 177 -3.34 -13.46 -2.09
CA TYR A 177 -4.15 -14.34 -2.95
C TYR A 177 -3.30 -15.00 -4.04
N LEU A 178 -2.44 -14.26 -4.73
CA LEU A 178 -1.62 -14.82 -5.80
C LEU A 178 -0.71 -15.95 -5.32
N ILE A 179 -0.27 -15.89 -4.05
CA ILE A 179 0.63 -16.85 -3.42
C ILE A 179 -0.14 -18.04 -2.86
N ASP A 180 -1.06 -17.79 -1.93
CA ASP A 180 -1.71 -18.83 -1.13
C ASP A 180 -3.07 -19.27 -1.68
N LYS A 181 -3.58 -18.60 -2.72
CA LYS A 181 -4.88 -18.86 -3.35
C LYS A 181 -6.08 -18.74 -2.40
N THR A 182 -5.98 -17.90 -1.36
CA THR A 182 -7.10 -17.58 -0.47
C THR A 182 -8.16 -16.76 -1.22
N GLU A 183 -9.17 -17.41 -1.77
CA GLU A 183 -10.20 -16.77 -2.62
C GLU A 183 -10.94 -15.60 -1.95
N ALA A 184 -11.09 -15.61 -0.61
CA ALA A 184 -11.69 -14.51 0.12
C ALA A 184 -10.95 -13.17 -0.10
N TYR A 185 -9.63 -13.19 -0.32
CA TYR A 185 -8.82 -12.00 -0.55
C TYR A 185 -9.02 -11.44 -1.95
N ARG A 186 -9.10 -12.30 -2.98
CA ARG A 186 -9.51 -11.89 -4.32
C ARG A 186 -10.93 -11.34 -4.32
N GLN A 187 -11.85 -11.99 -3.60
CA GLN A 187 -13.23 -11.56 -3.54
C GLN A 187 -13.37 -10.19 -2.86
N ALA A 188 -12.57 -9.88 -1.83
CA ALA A 188 -12.54 -8.55 -1.23
C ALA A 188 -12.21 -7.45 -2.25
N VAL A 189 -11.19 -7.68 -3.09
CA VAL A 189 -10.82 -6.79 -4.21
C VAL A 189 -11.97 -6.62 -5.19
N ARG A 190 -12.54 -7.72 -5.68
CA ARG A 190 -13.63 -7.69 -6.67
C ARG A 190 -14.88 -7.02 -6.13
N THR A 191 -15.21 -7.21 -4.86
CA THR A 191 -16.35 -6.56 -4.21
C THR A 191 -16.17 -5.05 -4.17
N ALA A 192 -15.01 -4.55 -3.73
CA ALA A 192 -14.71 -3.11 -3.75
C ALA A 192 -14.83 -2.53 -5.16
N LEU A 193 -14.12 -3.12 -6.13
CA LEU A 193 -14.10 -2.68 -7.53
C LEU A 193 -15.50 -2.65 -8.16
N THR A 194 -16.29 -3.71 -8.00
CA THR A 194 -17.62 -3.82 -8.63
C THR A 194 -18.58 -2.73 -8.13
N ASN A 195 -18.41 -2.26 -6.89
CA ASN A 195 -19.28 -1.27 -6.29
C ASN A 195 -18.89 0.19 -6.58
N LEU A 196 -17.69 0.46 -7.12
CA LEU A 196 -17.20 1.82 -7.36
C LEU A 196 -18.15 2.65 -8.21
N ASN A 197 -18.47 2.18 -9.42
CA ASN A 197 -19.29 2.98 -10.34
C ASN A 197 -20.72 3.21 -9.81
N ALA A 198 -21.30 2.20 -9.17
CA ALA A 198 -22.67 2.27 -8.69
C ALA A 198 -22.83 3.16 -7.45
N ASN A 199 -21.84 3.17 -6.54
CA ASN A 199 -21.99 3.76 -5.21
C ASN A 199 -21.02 4.91 -4.92
N TYR A 200 -19.89 4.99 -5.62
CA TYR A 200 -18.80 5.92 -5.32
C TYR A 200 -18.36 6.78 -6.51
N ASN A 201 -19.20 6.93 -7.53
CA ASN A 201 -18.97 7.92 -8.58
C ASN A 201 -19.17 9.35 -8.04
N PHE A 202 -18.63 10.33 -8.75
CA PHE A 202 -18.63 11.74 -8.36
C PHE A 202 -19.99 12.36 -8.07
N ARG A 203 -21.10 11.76 -8.51
CA ARG A 203 -22.46 12.25 -8.20
C ARG A 203 -22.95 11.77 -6.84
N LYS A 204 -22.45 10.64 -6.36
CA LYS A 204 -22.89 9.97 -5.12
C LYS A 204 -21.90 10.11 -3.97
N TYR A 205 -20.61 10.18 -4.29
CA TYR A 205 -19.55 10.27 -3.31
C TYR A 205 -18.53 11.34 -3.71
N LYS A 206 -18.01 12.06 -2.71
CA LYS A 206 -16.97 13.07 -2.88
C LYS A 206 -15.77 12.62 -2.07
N TRP A 207 -14.68 12.26 -2.76
CA TRP A 207 -13.45 11.80 -2.13
C TRP A 207 -12.78 12.90 -1.31
N GLY A 208 -12.79 14.13 -1.83
CA GLY A 208 -12.34 15.32 -1.12
C GLY A 208 -11.54 16.24 -2.04
N GLY A 209 -10.31 16.55 -1.66
CA GLY A 209 -9.35 17.32 -2.44
C GLY A 209 -8.72 16.52 -3.58
N SER A 210 -7.81 17.16 -4.30
CA SER A 210 -7.07 16.53 -5.41
C SER A 210 -6.36 15.26 -4.99
N ASP A 211 -5.78 15.26 -3.79
CA ASP A 211 -5.03 14.13 -3.23
C ASP A 211 -5.93 12.91 -2.98
N ASP A 212 -7.10 13.13 -2.38
CA ASP A 212 -8.05 12.06 -2.08
C ASP A 212 -8.59 11.39 -3.37
N TYR A 213 -8.84 12.19 -4.43
CA TYR A 213 -9.20 11.66 -5.75
C TYR A 213 -8.03 10.89 -6.38
N ALA A 214 -6.82 11.44 -6.31
CA ALA A 214 -5.62 10.81 -6.85
C ALA A 214 -5.41 9.41 -6.24
N ASP A 215 -5.42 9.30 -4.91
CA ASP A 215 -5.24 8.04 -4.20
C ASP A 215 -6.32 7.00 -4.52
N SER A 216 -7.57 7.43 -4.66
CA SER A 216 -8.66 6.53 -5.03
C SER A 216 -8.61 6.06 -6.47
N ILE A 217 -8.17 6.92 -7.39
CA ILE A 217 -7.98 6.54 -8.79
C ILE A 217 -6.77 5.61 -8.93
N GLU A 218 -5.65 5.88 -8.26
CA GLU A 218 -4.48 5.00 -8.23
C GLU A 218 -4.82 3.63 -7.64
N SER A 219 -5.61 3.61 -6.56
CA SER A 219 -6.18 2.40 -5.97
C SER A 219 -6.95 1.55 -7.00
N ALA A 220 -7.79 2.19 -7.81
CA ALA A 220 -8.55 1.50 -8.86
C ALA A 220 -7.68 1.03 -10.02
N ILE A 221 -6.78 1.89 -10.54
CA ILE A 221 -5.91 1.56 -11.69
C ILE A 221 -5.06 0.33 -11.37
N ASN A 222 -4.43 0.31 -10.19
CA ASN A 222 -3.55 -0.78 -9.77
C ASN A 222 -4.29 -2.14 -9.73
N LEU A 223 -5.50 -2.16 -9.17
CA LEU A 223 -6.29 -3.38 -9.04
C LEU A 223 -7.03 -3.76 -10.34
N TYR A 224 -7.44 -2.79 -11.15
CA TYR A 224 -8.04 -3.00 -12.46
C TYR A 224 -7.08 -3.75 -13.40
N ASN A 225 -5.79 -3.44 -13.34
CA ASN A 225 -4.75 -4.15 -14.09
C ASN A 225 -4.65 -5.66 -13.74
N ARG A 226 -5.24 -6.09 -12.61
CA ARG A 226 -5.34 -7.49 -12.21
C ARG A 226 -6.73 -8.09 -12.41
N GLU A 227 -7.77 -7.29 -12.17
CA GLU A 227 -9.18 -7.68 -12.30
C GLU A 227 -9.93 -6.67 -13.18
N PRO A 228 -9.91 -6.84 -14.53
CA PRO A 228 -10.48 -5.86 -15.46
C PRO A 228 -12.02 -5.92 -15.45
N ILE A 229 -12.64 -5.16 -14.55
CA ILE A 229 -14.10 -5.06 -14.42
C ILE A 229 -14.59 -3.85 -15.23
N PRO A 230 -15.45 -4.01 -16.26
CA PRO A 230 -15.83 -2.91 -17.16
C PRO A 230 -16.39 -1.66 -16.49
N SER A 231 -17.16 -1.82 -15.40
CA SER A 231 -17.71 -0.68 -14.65
C SER A 231 -16.63 0.17 -13.97
N VAL A 232 -15.49 -0.41 -13.61
CA VAL A 232 -14.36 0.31 -12.99
C VAL A 232 -13.72 1.25 -14.00
N ALA A 233 -13.58 0.85 -15.26
CA ALA A 233 -13.04 1.71 -16.31
C ALA A 233 -13.91 2.98 -16.49
N GLN A 234 -15.24 2.81 -16.45
CA GLN A 234 -16.18 3.94 -16.51
C GLN A 234 -16.05 4.87 -15.30
N TRP A 235 -15.86 4.30 -14.11
CA TRP A 235 -15.63 5.07 -12.89
C TRP A 235 -14.30 5.83 -12.94
N MET A 236 -13.20 5.21 -13.37
CA MET A 236 -11.91 5.89 -13.50
C MET A 236 -12.00 7.04 -14.52
N ASP A 237 -12.65 6.83 -15.67
CA ASP A 237 -12.90 7.86 -16.68
C ASP A 237 -13.76 9.03 -16.14
N SER A 238 -14.64 8.78 -15.16
CA SER A 238 -15.44 9.84 -14.53
C SER A 238 -14.65 10.60 -13.46
N GLU A 239 -13.98 9.88 -12.56
CA GLU A 239 -13.28 10.49 -11.42
C GLU A 239 -12.04 11.27 -11.85
N ILE A 240 -11.31 10.80 -12.89
CA ILE A 240 -10.14 11.55 -13.40
C ILE A 240 -10.53 12.95 -13.89
N ARG A 241 -11.73 13.10 -14.49
CA ARG A 241 -12.23 14.40 -14.95
C ARG A 241 -12.52 15.32 -13.77
N VAL A 242 -13.01 14.77 -12.67
CA VAL A 242 -13.26 15.55 -11.46
C VAL A 242 -11.94 16.01 -10.87
N MET A 243 -10.96 15.11 -10.77
CA MET A 243 -9.61 15.45 -10.32
C MET A 243 -9.03 16.58 -11.18
N TRP A 244 -9.01 16.43 -12.51
CA TRP A 244 -8.49 17.46 -13.43
C TRP A 244 -9.20 18.81 -13.32
N ASN A 245 -10.50 18.82 -13.05
CA ASN A 245 -11.27 20.06 -12.87
C ASN A 245 -10.93 20.83 -11.57
N ILE A 246 -10.10 20.27 -10.68
CA ILE A 246 -9.59 20.99 -9.50
C ILE A 246 -8.50 21.99 -9.89
N GLN A 247 -7.82 21.79 -11.03
CA GLN A 247 -6.79 22.69 -11.52
C GLN A 247 -7.36 24.10 -11.77
N LYS A 248 -6.74 25.10 -11.16
CA LYS A 248 -7.08 26.51 -11.34
C LYS A 248 -6.60 26.99 -12.71
N SER A 249 -7.16 28.10 -13.19
CA SER A 249 -6.73 28.74 -14.44
C SER A 249 -5.25 29.15 -14.47
N THR A 250 -4.61 29.27 -13.30
CA THR A 250 -3.17 29.52 -13.13
C THR A 250 -2.30 28.28 -13.33
N GLY A 251 -2.90 27.09 -13.50
CA GLY A 251 -2.21 25.80 -13.54
C GLY A 251 -1.93 25.18 -12.17
N ILE A 252 -2.11 25.93 -11.08
CA ILE A 252 -1.98 25.43 -9.70
C ILE A 252 -3.14 24.48 -9.39
N ILE A 253 -2.85 23.35 -8.74
CA ILE A 253 -3.89 22.44 -8.22
C ILE A 253 -4.33 22.94 -6.84
N GLU A 254 -3.60 22.57 -5.79
CA GLU A 254 -3.86 23.01 -4.42
C GLU A 254 -2.71 23.81 -3.81
N GLY A 255 -1.51 23.74 -4.39
CA GLY A 255 -0.37 24.58 -3.99
C GLY A 255 0.43 24.00 -2.82
N TRP A 256 0.44 22.67 -2.67
CA TRP A 256 1.25 21.95 -1.70
C TRP A 256 1.80 20.65 -2.32
N HIS A 257 2.53 19.85 -1.54
CA HIS A 257 3.24 18.68 -2.10
C HIS A 257 2.31 17.58 -2.68
N GLY A 258 1.04 17.53 -2.27
CA GLY A 258 0.01 16.64 -2.85
C GLY A 258 -0.31 16.90 -4.33
N ASP A 259 0.06 18.07 -4.87
CA ASP A 259 0.00 18.32 -6.33
C ASP A 259 0.87 17.29 -7.11
N GLY A 260 1.84 16.65 -6.46
CA GLY A 260 2.61 15.54 -7.03
C GLY A 260 1.78 14.28 -7.29
N ASN A 261 0.80 13.99 -6.42
CA ASN A 261 -0.10 12.85 -6.60
C ASN A 261 -1.01 13.08 -7.81
N PHE A 262 -1.53 14.31 -8.01
CA PHE A 262 -2.27 14.67 -9.23
C PHE A 262 -1.49 14.35 -10.50
N ALA A 263 -0.21 14.74 -10.56
CA ALA A 263 0.64 14.51 -11.73
C ALA A 263 0.90 13.01 -11.95
N ARG A 264 1.21 12.27 -10.89
CA ARG A 264 1.46 10.81 -10.96
C ARG A 264 0.22 10.06 -11.41
N THR A 265 -0.93 10.32 -10.79
CA THR A 265 -2.21 9.69 -11.17
C THR A 265 -2.58 9.99 -12.62
N THR A 266 -2.36 11.23 -13.07
CA THR A 266 -2.58 11.62 -14.47
C THR A 266 -1.73 10.79 -15.42
N ILE A 267 -0.43 10.60 -15.12
CA ILE A 267 0.46 9.76 -15.93
C ILE A 267 -0.01 8.31 -15.93
N MET A 268 -0.34 7.75 -14.76
CA MET A 268 -0.85 6.38 -14.65
C MET A 268 -2.13 6.16 -15.46
N TYR A 269 -3.08 7.10 -15.38
CA TYR A 269 -4.31 7.05 -16.16
C TYR A 269 -4.01 7.11 -17.66
N CYS A 270 -3.16 8.05 -18.11
CA CYS A 270 -2.80 8.17 -19.53
C CYS A 270 -2.14 6.89 -20.06
N LEU A 271 -1.22 6.28 -19.30
CA LEU A 271 -0.60 5.00 -19.64
C LEU A 271 -1.59 3.84 -19.68
N TRP A 272 -2.61 3.86 -18.83
CA TRP A 272 -3.69 2.86 -18.89
C TRP A 272 -4.56 2.99 -20.15
N LYS A 273 -4.71 4.20 -20.72
CA LYS A 273 -5.49 4.42 -21.94
C LYS A 273 -4.74 4.10 -23.24
N THR A 274 -3.42 3.90 -23.19
CA THR A 274 -2.57 3.57 -24.36
C THR A 274 -2.39 2.07 -24.50
#